data_AF-A0A6A6RXA4-F1
#
_entry.id   AF-A0A6A6RXA4-F1
#
_cell.length_a   1.000
_cell.length_b   1.000
_cell.length_c   1.000
_cell.angle_alpha   90.00
_cell.angle_beta   90.00
_cell.angle_gamma   90.00
#
_symmetry.space_group_name_H-M   'P 1'
#
loop_
_entity.id
_entity.type
_entity.pdbx_description
1 polymer ?
#
loop_
_entity_poly.entity_id
_entity_poly.type
_entity_poly.pdbx_seq_one_letter_code
_entity_poly.pdbx_strand_id
1 'polypeptide(L)'
;MVAAASVLLPLYIYPNSTSWQPLLDSAAAYPSLQFVAIINPNSGPGYSPWWPNTDYTAGIAKLNAVSNIRTVGYVDTAQVNVPGGPYTAETIEKDIATYADRSTDTTYPNIGVSGIFFDDVTNVYSADSEAVLEEIANYTKAASGIANSKTVSLHNNNNPPPTTKEEEKIYL
;
A
#
# COMPACT_ATOMS: atom_id res chain seq x y z
N MET A 1 -14.49 9.27 24.77
CA MET A 1 -13.23 9.52 24.03
C MET A 1 -13.60 9.80 22.57
N VAL A 2 -12.98 10.79 21.94
CA VAL A 2 -13.14 11.04 20.50
C VAL A 2 -12.13 10.16 19.77
N ALA A 3 -12.55 9.46 18.72
CA ALA A 3 -11.64 8.67 17.90
C ALA A 3 -10.62 9.60 17.21
N ALA A 4 -9.34 9.25 17.27
CA ALA A 4 -8.31 9.97 16.55
C ALA A 4 -8.44 9.70 15.03
N ALA A 5 -8.35 10.75 14.23
CA ALA A 5 -8.34 10.66 12.77
C ALA A 5 -6.89 10.60 12.25
N SER A 6 -6.70 9.96 11.10
CA SER A 6 -5.45 9.99 10.33
C SER A 6 -5.71 10.53 8.93
N VAL A 7 -4.68 11.08 8.28
CA VAL A 7 -4.72 11.49 6.88
C VAL A 7 -4.19 10.34 6.04
N LEU A 8 -5.00 9.81 5.13
CA LEU A 8 -4.56 8.87 4.11
C LEU A 8 -4.34 9.62 2.79
N LEU A 9 -3.18 9.44 2.17
CA LEU A 9 -2.79 10.16 0.96
C LEU A 9 -2.33 9.18 -0.14
N PRO A 10 -3.08 9.07 -1.24
CA PRO A 10 -2.61 8.46 -2.48
C PRO A 10 -1.49 9.32 -3.07
N LEU A 11 -0.24 9.05 -2.70
CA LEU A 11 0.91 9.87 -3.09
C LEU A 11 1.41 9.48 -4.49
N TYR A 12 0.49 9.51 -5.47
CA TYR A 12 0.73 9.06 -6.86
C TYR A 12 1.32 10.19 -7.70
N ILE A 13 2.22 10.95 -7.09
CA ILE A 13 2.96 12.04 -7.70
C ILE A 13 4.41 11.57 -7.77
N TYR A 14 5.03 11.66 -8.95
CA TYR A 14 6.44 11.29 -9.11
C TYR A 14 7.34 12.10 -8.16
N PRO A 15 8.23 11.46 -7.37
CA PRO A 15 9.02 12.10 -6.30
C PRO A 15 10.23 12.86 -6.82
N ASN A 16 10.04 13.82 -7.73
CA ASN A 16 11.12 14.77 -8.02
C ASN A 16 11.51 15.55 -6.74
N SER A 17 12.59 16.32 -6.82
CA SER A 17 13.22 16.99 -5.66
C SER A 17 12.28 17.79 -4.76
N THR A 18 11.12 18.24 -5.24
CA THR A 18 10.18 19.09 -4.48
C THR A 18 8.75 18.58 -4.41
N SER A 19 8.35 17.60 -5.24
CA SER A 19 6.96 17.17 -5.36
C SER A 19 6.33 16.63 -4.08
N TRP A 20 7.12 16.04 -3.18
CA TRP A 20 6.63 15.52 -1.89
C TRP A 20 6.85 16.48 -0.72
N GLN A 21 7.45 17.66 -0.95
CA GLN A 21 7.68 18.66 0.09
C GLN A 21 6.39 19.11 0.79
N PRO A 22 5.24 19.31 0.11
CA PRO A 22 4.01 19.71 0.79
C PRO A 22 3.53 18.71 1.87
N LEU A 23 3.76 17.40 1.67
CA LEU A 23 3.45 16.38 2.68
C LEU A 23 4.40 16.50 3.88
N LEU A 24 5.70 16.68 3.63
CA LEU A 24 6.70 16.86 4.68
C LEU A 24 6.41 18.12 5.52
N ASP A 25 6.08 19.24 4.87
CA ASP A 25 5.73 20.49 5.54
C ASP A 25 4.46 20.34 6.37
N SER A 26 3.45 19.62 5.85
CA SER A 26 2.22 19.33 6.57
C SER A 26 2.47 18.45 7.80
N ALA A 27 3.30 17.41 7.67
CA ALA A 27 3.66 16.54 8.79
C ALA A 27 4.40 17.30 9.89
N ALA A 28 5.30 18.22 9.52
CA ALA A 28 6.01 19.08 10.47
C ALA A 28 5.08 20.10 11.16
N ALA A 29 4.12 20.67 10.43
CA ALA A 29 3.15 21.63 10.98
C ALA A 29 2.12 20.98 11.92
N TYR A 30 1.80 19.70 11.71
CA TYR A 30 0.78 18.96 12.48
C TYR A 30 1.36 17.68 13.12
N PRO A 31 2.27 17.80 14.10
CA PRO A 31 2.99 16.64 14.66
C PRO A 31 2.09 15.63 15.39
N SER A 32 0.89 16.04 15.82
CA SER A 32 -0.09 15.14 16.46
C SER A 32 -0.94 14.34 15.45
N LEU A 33 -0.90 14.71 14.16
CA LEU A 33 -1.66 14.05 13.11
C LEU A 33 -0.80 12.97 12.46
N GLN A 34 -1.37 11.77 12.28
CA GLN A 34 -0.72 10.68 11.56
C GLN A 34 -1.04 10.77 10.08
N PHE A 35 -0.01 10.69 9.24
CA PHE A 35 -0.13 10.65 7.79
C PHE A 35 0.23 9.25 7.30
N VAL A 36 -0.63 8.66 6.46
CA VAL A 36 -0.39 7.39 5.78
C VAL A 36 -0.23 7.69 4.30
N ALA A 37 0.98 7.55 3.77
CA ALA A 37 1.29 7.80 2.37
C ALA A 37 1.33 6.49 1.59
N ILE A 38 0.49 6.39 0.57
CA ILE A 38 0.46 5.23 -0.34
C ILE A 38 1.51 5.45 -1.42
N ILE A 39 2.51 4.57 -1.45
CA ILE A 39 3.64 4.60 -2.37
C ILE A 39 3.32 3.70 -3.56
N ASN A 40 3.23 4.30 -4.75
CA ASN A 40 2.90 3.60 -5.98
C ASN A 40 3.94 3.92 -7.08
N PRO A 41 5.10 3.26 -7.10
CA PRO A 41 6.13 3.53 -8.09
C PRO A 41 5.68 3.36 -9.54
N ASN A 42 4.97 2.27 -9.86
CA ASN A 42 4.47 2.00 -11.20
C ASN A 42 3.31 0.97 -11.20
N SER A 43 2.13 1.36 -10.71
CA SER A 43 0.98 0.48 -10.47
C SER A 43 1.36 -0.79 -9.69
N GLY A 44 2.12 -0.59 -8.61
CA GLY A 44 2.85 -1.64 -7.93
C GLY A 44 4.26 -1.16 -7.54
N PRO A 45 5.11 -2.06 -6.99
CA PRO A 45 6.43 -1.70 -6.48
C PRO A 45 7.36 -1.16 -7.58
N GLY A 46 7.11 -1.48 -8.85
CA GLY A 46 8.02 -1.20 -9.95
C GLY A 46 9.15 -2.23 -10.04
N TYR A 47 9.68 -2.41 -11.25
CA TYR A 47 10.53 -3.54 -11.59
C TYR A 47 11.73 -3.13 -12.46
N SER A 48 12.73 -4.01 -12.52
CA SER A 48 13.88 -3.85 -13.43
C SER A 48 13.42 -3.71 -14.89
N PRO A 49 14.06 -2.84 -15.70
CA PRO A 49 15.24 -2.04 -15.39
C PRO A 49 14.94 -0.68 -14.74
N TRP A 50 13.67 -0.33 -14.54
CA TRP A 50 13.27 0.97 -14.03
C TRP A 50 13.52 1.13 -12.53
N TRP A 51 13.43 0.03 -11.78
CA TRP A 51 13.80 -0.04 -10.36
C TRP A 51 15.22 -0.61 -10.18
N PRO A 52 16.07 -0.05 -9.29
CA PRO A 52 15.80 1.06 -8.36
C PRO A 52 15.78 2.43 -9.06
N ASN A 53 14.70 3.17 -8.87
CA ASN A 53 14.61 4.57 -9.29
C ASN A 53 15.08 5.46 -8.13
N THR A 54 16.10 6.29 -8.36
CA THR A 54 16.75 7.08 -7.31
C THR A 54 15.87 8.15 -6.70
N ASP A 55 14.90 8.67 -7.46
CA ASP A 55 13.95 9.67 -6.96
C ASP A 55 12.99 9.02 -5.95
N TYR A 56 12.51 7.81 -6.25
CA TYR A 56 11.69 7.03 -5.31
C TYR A 56 12.46 6.60 -4.07
N THR A 57 13.66 6.05 -4.21
CA THR A 57 14.43 5.60 -3.03
C THR A 57 14.77 6.77 -2.10
N ALA A 58 15.16 7.93 -2.66
CA ALA A 58 15.40 9.13 -1.88
C ALA A 58 14.12 9.72 -1.25
N GLY A 59 13.01 9.74 -1.99
CA GLY A 59 11.72 10.22 -1.51
C GLY A 59 11.18 9.38 -0.35
N ILE A 60 11.17 8.06 -0.49
CA ILE A 60 10.66 7.14 0.53
C ILE A 60 11.51 7.23 1.79
N ALA A 61 12.84 7.28 1.66
CA ALA A 61 13.75 7.43 2.80
C ALA A 61 13.50 8.74 3.59
N LYS A 62 13.17 9.85 2.91
CA LYS A 62 12.80 11.11 3.55
C LYS A 62 11.47 11.00 4.30
N LEU A 63 10.45 10.37 3.70
CA LEU A 63 9.16 10.17 4.36
C LEU A 63 9.31 9.30 5.62
N ASN A 64 10.01 8.18 5.50
CA ASN A 64 10.22 7.24 6.62
C ASN A 64 11.10 7.83 7.74
N ALA A 65 11.82 8.92 7.50
CA ALA A 65 12.56 9.65 8.54
C ALA A 65 11.65 10.55 9.40
N VAL A 66 10.39 10.77 9.01
CA VAL A 66 9.43 11.61 9.74
C VAL A 66 8.52 10.75 10.59
N SER A 67 8.52 10.97 11.90
CA SER A 67 7.89 10.08 12.89
C SER A 67 6.36 9.98 12.81
N ASN A 68 5.68 10.98 12.25
CA ASN A 68 4.24 10.98 12.02
C ASN A 68 3.83 10.70 10.57
N ILE A 69 4.76 10.21 9.74
CA ILE A 69 4.47 9.67 8.41
C ILE A 69 4.68 8.15 8.43
N ARG A 70 3.71 7.41 7.92
CA ARG A 70 3.78 5.97 7.65
C ARG A 70 3.63 5.73 6.16
N THR A 71 4.54 4.98 5.57
CA THR A 71 4.41 4.56 4.16
C THR A 71 3.73 3.20 4.07
N VAL A 72 2.88 3.02 3.06
CA VAL A 72 2.28 1.73 2.67
C VAL A 72 2.48 1.51 1.18
N GLY A 73 2.74 0.28 0.75
CA GLY A 73 2.95 -0.06 -0.66
C GLY A 73 1.62 -0.30 -1.39
N TYR A 74 1.43 0.31 -2.56
CA TYR A 74 0.29 0.04 -3.44
C TYR A 74 0.43 -1.33 -4.11
N VAL A 75 -0.63 -2.13 -4.09
CA VAL A 75 -0.73 -3.40 -4.81
C VAL A 75 -2.10 -3.48 -5.48
N ASP A 76 -2.09 -3.75 -6.78
CA ASP A 76 -3.31 -3.91 -7.58
C ASP A 76 -3.91 -5.30 -7.37
N THR A 77 -5.21 -5.37 -7.10
CA THR A 77 -5.98 -6.62 -7.01
C THR A 77 -7.08 -6.72 -8.06
N ALA A 78 -7.04 -5.85 -9.07
CA ALA A 78 -7.96 -5.87 -10.18
C ALA A 78 -8.08 -7.28 -10.76
N GLN A 79 -9.31 -7.70 -11.06
CA GLN A 79 -9.56 -8.94 -11.77
C GLN A 79 -9.11 -10.22 -11.05
N VAL A 80 -8.91 -10.19 -9.72
CA VAL A 80 -8.80 -11.42 -8.91
C VAL A 80 -9.97 -12.35 -9.26
N ASN A 81 -9.63 -13.56 -9.73
CA ASN A 81 -10.54 -14.61 -10.21
C ASN A 81 -11.30 -14.34 -11.51
N VAL A 82 -10.82 -13.43 -12.35
CA VAL A 82 -11.19 -13.43 -13.77
C VAL A 82 -10.40 -14.54 -14.46
N PRO A 83 -11.05 -15.56 -15.08
CA PRO A 83 -10.34 -16.59 -15.82
C PRO A 83 -9.47 -15.97 -16.94
N GLY A 84 -8.16 -16.21 -16.89
CA GLY A 84 -7.20 -15.63 -17.83
C GLY A 84 -6.84 -14.16 -17.55
N GLY A 85 -7.29 -13.60 -16.43
CA GLY A 85 -6.82 -12.31 -15.91
C GLY A 85 -5.35 -12.38 -15.48
N PRO A 86 -4.64 -11.24 -15.46
CA PRO A 86 -3.22 -11.21 -15.13
C PRO A 86 -2.92 -11.33 -13.63
N TYR A 87 -3.92 -11.18 -12.76
CA TYR A 87 -3.74 -11.13 -11.31
C TYR A 87 -4.23 -12.42 -10.62
N THR A 88 -3.28 -13.26 -10.25
CA THR A 88 -3.42 -14.40 -9.34
C THR A 88 -2.87 -14.05 -7.95
N ALA A 89 -3.20 -14.85 -6.93
CA ALA A 89 -2.57 -14.74 -5.61
C ALA A 89 -1.04 -14.66 -5.73
N GLU A 90 -0.43 -15.55 -6.51
CA GLU A 90 1.02 -15.57 -6.76
C GLU A 90 1.58 -14.25 -7.30
N THR A 91 0.91 -13.63 -8.28
CA THR A 91 1.38 -12.35 -8.83
C THR A 91 1.27 -11.20 -7.82
N ILE A 92 0.22 -11.20 -7.01
CA ILE A 92 -0.02 -10.19 -5.96
C ILE A 92 0.99 -10.38 -4.82
N GLU A 93 1.24 -11.62 -4.41
CA GLU A 93 2.27 -11.98 -3.43
C GLU A 93 3.66 -11.55 -3.87
N LYS A 94 3.96 -11.60 -5.17
CA LYS A 94 5.23 -11.09 -5.71
C LYS A 94 5.39 -9.57 -5.55
N ASP A 95 4.31 -8.80 -5.75
CA ASP A 95 4.33 -7.36 -5.48
C ASP A 95 4.57 -7.11 -3.98
N ILE A 96 3.84 -7.83 -3.11
CA ILE A 96 3.98 -7.74 -1.64
C ILE A 96 5.42 -8.07 -1.21
N ALA A 97 5.98 -9.17 -1.71
CA ALA A 97 7.34 -9.61 -1.44
C ALA A 97 8.36 -8.55 -1.86
N THR A 98 8.16 -7.94 -3.04
CA THR A 98 9.05 -6.88 -3.53
C THR A 98 9.04 -5.66 -2.60
N TYR A 99 7.90 -5.30 -2.01
CA TYR A 99 7.85 -4.27 -0.98
C TYR A 99 8.48 -4.71 0.34
N ALA A 100 8.31 -5.97 0.74
CA ALA A 100 8.88 -6.51 1.97
C ALA A 100 10.42 -6.53 1.92
N ASP A 101 11.00 -6.98 0.80
CA ASP A 101 12.46 -7.09 0.62
C ASP A 101 13.19 -5.76 0.79
N ARG A 102 12.53 -4.64 0.43
CA ARG A 102 13.05 -3.26 0.57
C ARG A 102 13.39 -2.86 2.00
N SER A 103 12.77 -3.48 2.99
CA SER A 103 13.11 -3.24 4.40
C SER A 103 14.52 -3.71 4.77
N THR A 104 15.08 -4.63 3.98
CA THR A 104 16.40 -5.22 4.18
C THR A 104 17.45 -4.72 3.18
N ASP A 105 17.07 -3.78 2.30
CA ASP A 105 17.99 -3.22 1.30
C ASP A 105 19.11 -2.43 1.99
N THR A 106 20.35 -2.87 1.78
CA THR A 106 21.56 -2.25 2.33
C THR A 106 22.14 -1.16 1.41
N THR A 107 21.75 -1.14 0.15
CA THR A 107 22.16 -0.12 -0.84
C THR A 107 21.32 1.14 -0.69
N TYR A 108 20.01 0.96 -0.46
CA TYR A 108 19.06 2.04 -0.23
C TYR A 108 18.39 1.85 1.13
N PRO A 109 19.00 2.32 2.23
CA PRO A 109 18.43 2.14 3.55
C PRO A 109 17.15 2.96 3.74
N ASN A 110 16.31 2.54 4.69
CA ASN A 110 15.09 3.24 5.13
C ASN A 110 13.99 3.36 4.06
N ILE A 111 13.90 2.43 3.10
CA ILE A 111 12.87 2.43 2.05
C ILE A 111 11.79 1.34 2.22
N GLY A 112 11.80 0.62 3.35
CA GLY A 112 10.74 -0.35 3.68
C GLY A 112 9.39 0.33 3.91
N VAL A 113 8.31 -0.39 3.67
CA VAL A 113 6.93 0.07 3.95
C VAL A 113 6.38 -0.60 5.21
N SER A 114 5.41 0.04 5.85
CA SER A 114 4.79 -0.45 7.09
C SER A 114 3.48 -1.23 6.87
N GLY A 115 3.03 -1.34 5.62
CA GLY A 115 1.78 -2.00 5.26
C GLY A 115 1.60 -2.05 3.75
N ILE A 116 0.52 -2.71 3.33
CA ILE A 116 0.09 -2.79 1.93
C ILE A 116 -1.28 -2.17 1.80
N PHE A 117 -1.44 -1.40 0.74
CA PHE A 117 -2.68 -0.86 0.25
C PHE A 117 -3.12 -1.67 -0.96
N PHE A 118 -4.19 -2.45 -0.81
CA PHE A 118 -4.81 -3.18 -1.91
C PHE A 118 -5.82 -2.29 -2.61
N ASP A 119 -5.62 -2.03 -3.89
CA ASP A 119 -6.56 -1.29 -4.75
C ASP A 119 -7.33 -2.24 -5.68
N ASP A 120 -8.39 -1.73 -6.30
CA ASP A 120 -9.24 -2.44 -7.28
C ASP A 120 -9.84 -3.77 -6.76
N VAL A 121 -10.06 -3.85 -5.45
CA VAL A 121 -10.72 -4.98 -4.80
C VAL A 121 -12.14 -5.13 -5.36
N THR A 122 -12.49 -6.34 -5.80
CA THR A 122 -13.83 -6.64 -6.36
C THR A 122 -14.95 -6.28 -5.39
N ASN A 123 -15.98 -5.60 -5.91
CA ASN A 123 -17.23 -5.33 -5.19
C ASN A 123 -18.29 -6.44 -5.39
N VAL A 124 -17.98 -7.46 -6.19
CA VAL A 124 -18.82 -8.65 -6.38
C VAL A 124 -18.26 -9.77 -5.53
N TYR A 125 -19.07 -10.24 -4.59
CA TYR A 125 -18.73 -11.40 -3.78
C TYR A 125 -18.63 -12.67 -4.63
N SER A 126 -17.57 -13.43 -4.41
CA SER A 126 -17.47 -14.85 -4.76
C SER A 126 -16.60 -15.55 -3.72
N ALA A 127 -16.86 -16.83 -3.48
CA ALA A 127 -16.04 -17.62 -2.54
C ALA A 127 -14.57 -17.67 -2.96
N ASP A 128 -14.31 -17.70 -4.27
CA ASP A 128 -12.95 -17.68 -4.81
C ASP A 128 -12.27 -16.33 -4.52
N SER A 129 -12.99 -15.21 -4.67
CA SER A 129 -12.44 -13.86 -4.41
C SER A 129 -12.18 -13.64 -2.93
N GLU A 130 -13.07 -14.12 -2.06
CA GLU A 130 -12.82 -14.11 -0.62
C GLU A 130 -11.57 -14.93 -0.26
N ALA A 131 -11.42 -16.13 -0.83
CA ALA A 131 -10.27 -17.00 -0.57
C ALA A 131 -8.94 -16.36 -0.99
N VAL A 132 -8.87 -15.74 -2.19
CA VAL A 132 -7.66 -15.05 -2.65
C VAL A 132 -7.36 -13.82 -1.79
N LEU A 133 -8.37 -13.02 -1.44
CA LEU A 133 -8.18 -11.84 -0.59
C LEU A 133 -7.70 -12.23 0.82
N GLU A 134 -8.21 -13.34 1.37
CA GLU A 134 -7.75 -13.88 2.65
C GLU A 134 -6.31 -14.40 2.56
N GLU A 135 -5.96 -15.11 1.48
CA GLU A 135 -4.61 -15.60 1.20
C GLU A 135 -3.59 -14.45 1.15
N ILE A 136 -3.80 -13.43 0.32
CA ILE A 136 -2.86 -12.30 0.17
C ILE A 136 -2.78 -11.44 1.44
N ALA A 137 -3.87 -11.35 2.21
CA ALA A 137 -3.87 -10.65 3.49
C ALA A 137 -3.05 -11.42 4.53
N ASN A 138 -3.16 -12.75 4.57
CA ASN A 138 -2.36 -13.59 5.45
C ASN A 138 -0.88 -13.58 5.05
N TYR A 139 -0.58 -13.62 3.75
CA TYR A 139 0.77 -13.47 3.23
C TYR A 139 1.39 -12.14 3.66
N THR A 140 0.66 -11.03 3.48
CA THR A 140 1.10 -9.69 3.91
C THR A 140 1.41 -9.65 5.41
N LYS A 141 0.56 -10.26 6.24
CA LYS A 141 0.77 -10.28 7.69
C LYS A 141 1.99 -11.08 8.10
N ALA A 142 2.32 -12.14 7.36
CA ALA A 142 3.46 -13.01 7.61
C ALA A 142 4.79 -12.47 7.08
N ALA A 143 4.77 -11.48 6.18
CA ALA A 143 5.97 -10.90 5.60
C ALA A 143 6.77 -10.08 6.64
N SER A 144 7.95 -10.59 7.03
CA SER A 144 8.82 -9.97 8.04
C SER A 144 9.30 -8.56 7.68
N GLY A 145 9.29 -8.21 6.39
CA GLY A 145 9.71 -6.91 5.88
C GLY A 145 8.64 -5.81 5.88
N ILE A 146 7.43 -6.11 6.36
CA ILE A 146 6.33 -5.14 6.43
C ILE A 146 6.12 -4.76 7.89
N ALA A 147 6.71 -3.63 8.27
CA ALA A 147 6.81 -3.20 9.66
C ALA A 147 5.42 -2.85 10.25
N ASN A 148 4.87 -3.76 11.04
CA ASN A 148 3.56 -3.71 11.73
C ASN A 148 2.35 -4.30 11.00
N SER A 149 2.51 -5.14 9.96
CA SER A 149 1.46 -6.03 9.40
C SER A 149 0.02 -5.47 9.34
N LYS A 150 -0.14 -4.15 9.20
CA LYS A 150 -1.43 -3.48 9.13
C LYS A 150 -1.73 -3.37 7.66
N THR A 151 -2.60 -4.25 7.19
CA THR A 151 -3.20 -4.11 5.87
C THR A 151 -4.08 -2.87 5.90
N VAL A 152 -4.01 -2.03 4.87
CA VAL A 152 -4.96 -0.92 4.70
C VAL A 152 -5.66 -1.19 3.39
N SER A 153 -6.72 -2.01 3.41
CA SER A 153 -7.54 -2.25 2.22
C SER A 153 -8.53 -1.09 2.06
N LEU A 154 -8.55 -0.41 0.92
CA LEU A 154 -9.68 0.43 0.54
C LEU A 154 -10.22 -0.01 -0.82
N HIS A 155 -11.54 -0.13 -0.86
CA HIS A 155 -12.35 -0.23 -2.07
C HIS A 155 -12.35 1.10 -2.85
N ASN A 156 -12.49 1.06 -4.18
CA ASN A 156 -13.63 1.64 -4.92
C ASN A 156 -13.35 1.92 -6.40
N ASN A 157 -14.26 1.48 -7.27
CA ASN A 157 -14.59 2.18 -8.51
C ASN A 157 -16.01 1.83 -9.03
N ASN A 158 -16.98 2.67 -8.65
CA ASN A 158 -18.23 2.99 -9.40
C ASN A 158 -19.54 2.22 -9.15
N ASN A 159 -19.74 1.50 -8.04
CA ASN A 159 -21.08 0.99 -7.71
C ASN A 159 -21.37 1.05 -6.20
N PRO A 160 -22.65 1.28 -5.80
CA PRO A 160 -23.02 1.29 -4.40
C PRO A 160 -22.63 -0.04 -3.72
N PRO A 161 -22.29 -0.01 -2.41
CA PRO A 161 -21.97 -1.22 -1.68
C PRO A 161 -23.11 -2.25 -1.81
N PRO A 162 -22.80 -3.56 -1.83
CA PRO A 162 -23.82 -4.59 -1.93
C PRO A 162 -24.90 -4.40 -0.85
N THR A 163 -26.16 -4.46 -1.26
CA THR A 163 -27.33 -4.23 -0.39
C THR A 163 -27.55 -5.33 0.65
N THR A 164 -26.77 -6.40 0.60
CA THR A 164 -26.71 -7.45 1.60
C THR A 164 -25.62 -7.11 2.61
N LYS A 165 -25.96 -7.17 3.90
CA LYS A 165 -25.10 -6.91 5.05
C LYS A 165 -23.90 -7.87 5.13
N GLU A 166 -22.98 -7.83 4.18
CA GLU A 166 -21.69 -8.46 4.32
C GLU A 166 -20.65 -7.37 4.49
N GLU A 167 -20.01 -7.46 5.64
CA GLU A 167 -19.27 -6.42 6.30
C GLU A 167 -18.14 -5.93 5.40
N GLU A 168 -18.04 -4.61 5.30
CA GLU A 168 -16.85 -3.91 4.84
C GLU A 168 -15.72 -4.27 5.83
N LYS A 169 -15.08 -5.43 5.63
CA LYS A 169 -13.94 -5.88 6.42
C LYS A 169 -12.73 -5.04 6.01
N ILE A 170 -12.62 -3.86 6.60
CA ILE A 170 -11.36 -3.12 6.62
C ILE A 170 -10.44 -3.89 7.57
N TYR A 171 -9.49 -4.64 7.01
CA TYR A 171 -8.50 -5.41 7.78
C TYR A 171 -7.45 -4.49 8.41
N LEU A 172 -7.83 -3.66 9.40
CA LEU A 172 -6.94 -2.74 10.14
C LEU A 172 -6.01 -3.41 11.16
#